data_AF-A0A833SFQ4-F1
#
_entry.id   AF-A0A833SFQ4-F1
#
_cell.length_a   1.000
_cell.length_b   1.000
_cell.length_c   1.000
_cell.angle_alpha   90.00
_cell.angle_beta   90.00
_cell.angle_gamma   90.00
#
_symmetry.space_group_name_H-M   'P 1'
#
loop_
_entity.id
_entity.type
_entity.pdbx_description
1 polymer ?
#
loop_
_entity_poly.entity_id
_entity_poly.type
_entity_poly.pdbx_seq_one_letter_code
_entity_poly.pdbx_strand_id
1 'polypeptide(L)'
;MRASLSILVAFPALAAARDVVTIGMTGSWHPADVTEDNTKLLGTALSGSSFSKSVGDKRVCYSEVTSLETQVVAGTNYRFHISGCDVTDSDGECSTSALSSCELSGFVVQIFEQSWTNTLKVTNIKAEEAATASSSSTPAPTPASTSTSASSSEETMLQSSVQQEERSRTLSTNEKKKVDAWIQANGLNQYGDAATIMYTGGTPLFEENTGKTKDRYAYIVSHHPDRPWQETTTFFAVEEKVDETEGQGSVAGVFAMLGVFTVVLAGVAVLKMHQGRRDRLRYNPIHTREQ
;
A
#
# COMPACT_ATOMS: atom_id res chain seq x y z
N MET A 1 68.26 -38.56 30.05
CA MET A 1 66.99 -39.15 29.57
C MET A 1 65.88 -38.16 29.85
N ARG A 2 65.32 -37.51 28.83
CA ARG A 2 64.15 -36.63 28.94
C ARG A 2 63.16 -37.11 27.89
N ALA A 3 62.08 -37.75 28.34
CA ALA A 3 60.98 -38.18 27.48
C ALA A 3 60.00 -37.01 27.36
N SER A 4 59.86 -36.47 26.15
CA SER A 4 58.84 -35.48 25.82
C SER A 4 57.60 -36.22 25.34
N LEU A 5 56.51 -36.13 26.11
CA LEU A 5 55.21 -36.69 25.78
C LEU A 5 54.37 -35.58 25.13
N SER A 6 54.18 -35.64 23.81
CA SER A 6 53.30 -34.71 23.08
C SER A 6 51.86 -35.25 23.08
N ILE A 7 50.97 -34.55 23.78
CA ILE A 7 49.52 -34.83 23.77
C ILE A 7 48.88 -34.02 22.63
N LEU A 8 48.34 -34.73 21.63
CA LEU A 8 47.51 -34.17 20.57
C LEU A 8 46.08 -33.98 21.11
N VAL A 9 45.67 -32.73 21.31
CA VAL A 9 44.28 -32.38 21.65
C VAL A 9 43.51 -32.20 20.34
N ALA A 10 42.61 -33.15 20.05
CA ALA A 10 41.67 -33.02 18.95
C ALA A 10 40.52 -32.10 19.39
N PHE A 11 40.44 -30.91 18.80
CA PHE A 11 39.28 -30.03 18.96
C PHE A 11 38.16 -30.50 18.02
N PRO A 12 36.98 -30.88 18.54
CA PRO A 12 35.82 -31.09 17.69
C PRO A 12 35.39 -29.74 17.11
N ALA A 13 35.47 -29.60 15.79
CA ALA A 13 34.92 -28.46 15.08
C ALA A 13 33.39 -28.51 15.21
N LEU A 14 32.83 -27.73 16.15
CA LEU A 14 31.39 -27.49 16.22
C LEU A 14 31.01 -26.65 15.00
N ALA A 15 30.51 -27.30 13.96
CA ALA A 15 29.89 -26.63 12.83
C ALA A 15 28.60 -25.97 13.32
N ALA A 16 28.65 -24.68 13.63
CA ALA A 16 27.46 -23.88 13.81
C ALA A 16 26.74 -23.78 12.46
N ALA A 17 25.65 -24.53 12.30
CA ALA A 17 24.72 -24.33 11.21
C ALA A 17 24.17 -22.91 11.34
N ARG A 18 24.56 -22.03 10.41
CA ARG A 18 23.87 -20.76 10.23
C ARG A 18 22.60 -21.09 9.50
N ASP A 19 21.46 -20.92 10.15
CA ASP A 19 20.17 -20.88 9.47
C ASP A 19 20.25 -19.77 8.43
N VAL A 20 20.37 -20.19 7.17
CA VAL A 20 20.25 -19.31 6.04
C VAL A 20 18.77 -18.95 6.00
N VAL A 21 18.43 -17.78 6.55
CA VAL A 21 17.14 -17.13 6.32
C VAL A 21 17.04 -16.98 4.80
N THR A 22 16.28 -17.88 4.19
CA THR A 22 15.97 -17.81 2.78
C THR A 22 15.04 -16.61 2.66
N ILE A 23 15.59 -15.46 2.28
CA ILE A 23 14.81 -14.29 1.90
C ILE A 23 14.06 -14.72 0.64
N GLY A 24 12.85 -15.24 0.84
CA GLY A 24 11.98 -15.73 -0.21
C GLY A 24 11.80 -14.63 -1.24
N MET A 25 12.21 -14.92 -2.48
CA MET A 25 11.99 -14.03 -3.60
C MET A 25 10.49 -13.78 -3.75
N THR A 26 10.17 -12.51 -3.89
CA THR A 26 8.92 -11.83 -3.55
C THR A 26 7.78 -12.13 -4.52
N GLY A 27 6.64 -12.56 -3.98
CA GLY A 27 5.38 -12.64 -4.76
C GLY A 27 4.44 -13.77 -4.31
N SER A 28 4.94 -14.84 -3.68
CA SER A 28 4.09 -15.91 -3.13
C SER A 28 3.72 -15.68 -1.67
N TRP A 29 2.66 -16.37 -1.23
CA TRP A 29 2.32 -16.47 0.19
C TRP A 29 3.39 -17.30 0.91
N HIS A 30 3.78 -16.83 2.09
CA HIS A 30 4.73 -17.50 2.97
C HIS A 30 4.18 -17.52 4.40
N PRO A 31 4.33 -18.63 5.14
CA PRO A 31 4.02 -18.66 6.55
C PRO A 31 4.81 -17.60 7.32
N ALA A 32 4.18 -16.97 8.31
CA ALA A 32 4.81 -16.06 9.24
C ALA A 32 4.34 -16.35 10.67
N ASP A 33 5.18 -16.05 11.64
CA ASP A 33 4.83 -16.21 13.05
C ASP A 33 3.75 -15.20 13.45
N VAL A 34 2.82 -15.64 14.30
CA VAL A 34 1.85 -14.76 14.93
C VAL A 34 2.57 -13.95 16.02
N THR A 35 2.54 -12.62 15.90
CA THR A 35 3.19 -11.69 16.81
C THR A 35 2.17 -10.69 17.35
N GLU A 36 2.51 -9.99 18.43
CA GLU A 36 1.65 -8.93 18.98
C GLU A 36 1.39 -7.83 17.93
N ASP A 37 2.41 -7.45 17.15
CA ASP A 37 2.29 -6.42 16.12
C ASP A 37 1.29 -6.80 15.03
N ASN A 38 1.36 -8.04 14.52
CA ASN A 38 0.44 -8.47 13.47
C ASN A 38 -0.97 -8.76 14.00
N THR A 39 -1.10 -9.17 15.26
CA THR A 39 -2.40 -9.31 15.95
C THR A 39 -3.05 -7.93 16.15
N LYS A 40 -2.28 -6.91 16.53
CA LYS A 40 -2.76 -5.54 16.63
C LYS A 40 -3.17 -4.97 15.27
N LEU A 41 -2.44 -5.30 14.20
CA LEU A 41 -2.81 -4.95 12.83
C LEU A 41 -4.16 -5.56 12.45
N LEU A 42 -4.38 -6.85 12.75
CA LEU A 42 -5.66 -7.53 12.55
C LEU A 42 -6.80 -6.83 13.32
N GLY A 43 -6.61 -6.57 14.62
CA GLY A 43 -7.61 -5.86 15.43
C GLY A 43 -7.92 -4.46 14.91
N THR A 44 -6.89 -3.71 14.49
CA THR A 44 -7.06 -2.37 13.91
C THR A 44 -7.82 -2.42 12.58
N ALA A 45 -7.55 -3.43 11.75
CA ALA A 45 -8.23 -3.57 10.45
C ALA A 45 -9.71 -3.95 10.61
N LEU A 46 -10.01 -4.87 11.54
CA LEU A 46 -11.37 -5.35 11.79
C LEU A 46 -12.26 -4.34 12.54
N SER A 47 -11.68 -3.52 13.43
CA SER A 47 -12.37 -2.41 14.12
C SER A 47 -12.52 -1.15 13.26
N GLY A 48 -11.76 -1.04 12.18
CA GLY A 48 -11.83 0.07 11.24
C GLY A 48 -13.07 0.03 10.35
N SER A 49 -13.15 0.96 9.40
CA SER A 49 -14.22 1.01 8.38
C SER A 49 -13.71 0.69 6.96
N SER A 50 -12.42 0.39 6.82
CA SER A 50 -11.76 0.18 5.53
C SER A 50 -11.92 -1.26 5.05
N PHE A 51 -13.08 -1.55 4.47
CA PHE A 51 -13.38 -2.83 3.83
C PHE A 51 -13.44 -2.69 2.31
N SER A 52 -13.01 -3.72 1.59
CA SER A 52 -13.26 -3.80 0.16
C SER A 52 -14.74 -4.06 -0.13
N LYS A 53 -15.20 -3.64 -1.32
CA LYS A 53 -16.59 -3.87 -1.74
C LYS A 53 -16.97 -5.35 -1.78
N SER A 54 -16.00 -6.24 -2.04
CA SER A 54 -16.19 -7.69 -2.08
C SER A 54 -16.44 -8.32 -0.71
N VAL A 55 -16.07 -7.66 0.39
CA VAL A 55 -16.39 -8.14 1.75
C VAL A 55 -17.87 -7.89 2.09
N GLY A 56 -18.46 -6.83 1.53
CA GLY A 56 -19.85 -6.44 1.83
C GLY A 56 -20.03 -6.08 3.31
N ASP A 57 -21.16 -6.51 3.87
CA ASP A 57 -21.55 -6.23 5.25
C ASP A 57 -21.01 -7.25 6.26
N LYS A 58 -20.27 -8.28 5.79
CA LYS A 58 -19.70 -9.29 6.67
C LYS A 58 -18.69 -8.66 7.64
N ARG A 59 -18.88 -8.89 8.94
CA ARG A 59 -17.90 -8.56 9.97
C ARG A 59 -17.63 -9.79 10.82
N VAL A 60 -16.39 -9.88 11.29
CA VAL A 60 -15.96 -10.96 12.18
C VAL A 60 -15.15 -10.38 13.31
N CYS A 61 -15.29 -10.95 14.50
CA CYS A 61 -14.33 -10.76 15.58
C CYS A 61 -13.48 -12.02 15.72
N TYR A 62 -12.27 -11.90 16.26
CA TYR A 62 -11.41 -13.06 16.54
C TYR A 62 -11.29 -13.32 18.05
N SER A 63 -11.24 -14.59 18.43
CA SER A 63 -10.81 -15.04 19.77
C SER A 63 -9.36 -15.49 19.77
N GLU A 64 -8.89 -16.06 18.67
CA GLU A 64 -7.55 -16.61 18.50
C GLU A 64 -7.11 -16.50 17.05
N VAL A 65 -5.82 -16.29 16.83
CA VAL A 65 -5.18 -16.37 15.51
C VAL A 65 -4.47 -17.73 15.42
N THR A 66 -4.97 -18.62 14.57
CA THR A 66 -4.44 -19.98 14.43
C THR A 66 -3.19 -20.04 13.54
N SER A 67 -3.13 -19.22 12.49
CA SER A 67 -1.92 -19.08 11.67
C SER A 67 -1.93 -17.79 10.86
N LEU A 68 -0.75 -17.39 10.38
CA LEU A 68 -0.57 -16.24 9.52
C LEU A 68 0.26 -16.60 8.29
N GLU A 69 -0.18 -16.14 7.12
CA GLU A 69 0.64 -16.06 5.92
C GLU A 69 0.82 -14.60 5.49
N THR A 70 1.96 -14.29 4.90
CA THR A 70 2.27 -12.97 4.34
C THR A 70 2.69 -13.08 2.89
N GLN A 71 2.41 -12.03 2.12
CA GLN A 71 2.86 -11.88 0.74
C GLN A 71 3.28 -10.44 0.52
N VAL A 72 4.55 -10.24 0.14
CA VAL A 72 5.08 -8.93 -0.22
C VAL A 72 4.68 -8.62 -1.67
N VAL A 73 4.04 -7.46 -1.86
CA VAL A 73 3.63 -6.89 -3.15
C VAL A 73 4.11 -5.43 -3.20
N ALA A 74 3.39 -4.51 -3.85
CA ALA A 74 3.48 -3.08 -3.54
C ALA A 74 2.80 -2.80 -2.19
N GLY A 75 3.29 -3.40 -1.12
CA GLY A 75 2.66 -3.43 0.21
C GLY A 75 2.83 -4.81 0.81
N THR A 76 2.06 -5.10 1.85
CA THR A 76 2.02 -6.42 2.46
C THR A 76 0.58 -6.92 2.47
N ASN A 77 0.34 -8.06 1.85
CA ASN A 77 -0.88 -8.82 2.09
C ASN A 77 -0.64 -9.73 3.30
N TYR A 78 -1.57 -9.74 4.23
CA TYR A 78 -1.66 -10.66 5.34
C TYR A 78 -2.87 -11.57 5.13
N ARG A 79 -2.73 -12.85 5.47
CA ARG A 79 -3.83 -13.81 5.52
C ARG A 79 -3.83 -14.44 6.90
N PHE A 80 -4.74 -13.98 7.72
CA PHE A 80 -4.97 -14.50 9.05
C PHE A 80 -5.97 -15.64 8.97
N HIS A 81 -5.62 -16.75 9.59
CA HIS A 81 -6.52 -17.83 9.93
C HIS A 81 -6.90 -17.58 11.39
N ILE A 82 -8.20 -17.43 11.67
CA ILE A 82 -8.69 -17.05 12.98
C ILE A 82 -9.83 -17.95 13.42
N SER A 83 -9.94 -18.18 14.72
CA SER A 83 -11.16 -18.66 15.36
C SER A 83 -11.93 -17.45 15.85
N GLY A 84 -13.23 -17.38 15.56
CA GLY A 84 -13.99 -16.17 15.85
C GLY A 84 -15.48 -16.32 15.58
N CYS A 85 -16.17 -15.18 15.49
CA CYS A 85 -17.61 -15.15 15.29
C CYS A 85 -18.02 -14.18 14.21
N ASP A 86 -19.09 -14.54 13.48
CA ASP A 86 -19.79 -13.63 12.57
C ASP A 86 -20.60 -12.63 13.41
N VAL A 87 -20.35 -11.34 13.21
CA VAL A 87 -20.92 -10.25 13.99
C VAL A 87 -21.44 -9.17 13.04
N THR A 88 -22.31 -8.30 13.53
CA THR A 88 -22.78 -7.13 12.75
C THR A 88 -21.77 -6.00 12.77
N ASP A 89 -21.10 -5.81 13.91
CA ASP A 89 -20.05 -4.83 14.13
C ASP A 89 -18.89 -5.52 14.83
N SER A 90 -17.66 -5.23 14.40
CA SER A 90 -16.45 -5.82 14.97
C SER A 90 -15.61 -4.75 15.63
N ASP A 91 -15.15 -5.03 16.84
CA ASP A 91 -14.14 -4.25 17.55
C ASP A 91 -12.73 -4.87 17.41
N GLY A 92 -12.57 -5.81 16.47
CA GLY A 92 -11.38 -6.64 16.34
C GLY A 92 -11.49 -7.93 17.14
N GLU A 93 -11.13 -7.87 18.42
CA GLU A 93 -11.20 -9.04 19.31
C GLU A 93 -12.64 -9.27 19.80
N CYS A 94 -13.04 -10.53 19.95
CA CYS A 94 -14.40 -10.86 20.38
C CYS A 94 -14.62 -10.45 21.84
N SER A 95 -15.70 -9.70 22.07
CA SER A 95 -16.19 -9.44 23.42
C SER A 95 -16.68 -10.73 24.09
N THR A 96 -16.71 -10.75 25.43
CA THR A 96 -17.22 -11.89 26.19
C THR A 96 -18.69 -12.19 25.90
N SER A 97 -19.48 -11.18 25.53
CA SER A 97 -20.87 -11.34 25.08
C SER A 97 -20.95 -11.97 23.69
N ALA A 98 -20.05 -11.62 22.76
CA ALA A 98 -19.96 -12.31 21.48
C ALA A 98 -19.65 -13.79 21.73
N LEU A 99 -18.56 -14.11 22.44
CA LEU A 99 -18.11 -15.49 22.70
C LEU A 99 -19.14 -16.39 23.40
N SER A 100 -20.08 -15.82 24.14
CA SER A 100 -21.16 -16.57 24.81
C SER A 100 -22.41 -16.74 23.94
N SER A 101 -22.58 -15.92 22.91
CA SER A 101 -23.74 -15.92 22.01
C SER A 101 -23.47 -16.58 20.67
N CYS A 102 -22.20 -16.83 20.33
CA CYS A 102 -21.79 -17.49 19.10
C CYS A 102 -21.00 -18.78 19.34
N GLU A 103 -21.08 -19.69 18.38
CA GLU A 103 -20.17 -20.82 18.27
C GLU A 103 -18.93 -20.41 17.47
N LEU A 104 -17.73 -20.67 18.01
CA LEU A 104 -16.47 -20.31 17.36
C LEU A 104 -16.33 -21.03 16.02
N SER A 105 -16.20 -20.25 14.97
CA SER A 105 -15.99 -20.71 13.59
C SER A 105 -14.64 -20.25 13.08
N GLY A 106 -14.03 -21.05 12.20
CA GLY A 106 -12.81 -20.66 11.51
C GLY A 106 -13.10 -19.61 10.44
N PHE A 107 -12.23 -18.62 10.28
CA PHE A 107 -12.27 -17.63 9.22
C PHE A 107 -10.88 -17.37 8.64
N VAL A 108 -10.85 -17.11 7.33
CA VAL A 108 -9.70 -16.54 6.63
C VAL A 108 -9.98 -15.05 6.40
N VAL A 109 -9.19 -14.20 7.04
CA VAL A 109 -9.23 -12.75 6.89
C VAL A 109 -8.00 -12.29 6.13
N GLN A 110 -8.20 -11.66 4.97
CA GLN A 110 -7.13 -11.06 4.19
C GLN A 110 -7.09 -9.54 4.38
N ILE A 111 -5.91 -9.02 4.65
CA ILE A 111 -5.66 -7.60 4.90
C ILE A 111 -4.54 -7.13 3.99
N PHE A 112 -4.71 -5.95 3.42
CA PHE A 112 -3.66 -5.25 2.69
C PHE A 112 -3.17 -4.05 3.49
N GLU A 113 -1.86 -3.91 3.61
CA GLU A 113 -1.19 -2.82 4.30
C GLU A 113 -0.12 -2.16 3.42
N GLN A 114 -0.06 -0.84 3.46
CA GLN A 114 1.02 -0.03 2.90
C GLN A 114 1.31 1.12 3.86
N SER A 115 2.38 1.01 4.63
CA SER A 115 2.81 2.06 5.56
C SER A 115 3.08 3.41 4.90
N TRP A 116 3.65 3.44 3.69
CA TRP A 116 4.00 4.70 2.99
C TRP A 116 2.78 5.47 2.43
N THR A 117 1.62 4.84 2.34
CA THR A 117 0.35 5.52 2.02
C THR A 117 -0.62 5.53 3.19
N ASN A 118 -0.22 4.97 4.34
CA ASN A 118 -1.08 4.73 5.50
C ASN A 118 -2.37 3.99 5.11
N THR A 119 -2.24 2.99 4.22
CA THR A 119 -3.35 2.16 3.79
C THR A 119 -3.40 0.92 4.65
N LEU A 120 -4.55 0.67 5.28
CA LEU A 120 -4.91 -0.60 5.91
C LEU A 120 -6.32 -0.95 5.45
N LYS A 121 -6.51 -2.14 4.86
CA LYS A 121 -7.79 -2.52 4.26
C LYS A 121 -8.04 -4.01 4.33
N VAL A 122 -9.23 -4.38 4.80
CA VAL A 122 -9.71 -5.77 4.73
C VAL A 122 -10.18 -6.08 3.32
N THR A 123 -9.50 -6.99 2.64
CA THR A 123 -9.74 -7.34 1.22
C THR A 123 -10.62 -8.56 1.06
N ASN A 124 -10.62 -9.48 2.02
CA ASN A 124 -11.46 -10.68 1.99
C ASN A 124 -11.77 -11.17 3.40
N ILE A 125 -12.98 -11.71 3.59
CA ILE A 125 -13.36 -12.50 4.76
C ILE A 125 -14.12 -13.72 4.24
N LYS A 126 -13.63 -14.92 4.57
CA LYS A 126 -14.26 -16.19 4.20
C LYS A 126 -14.31 -17.10 5.44
N ALA A 127 -15.40 -17.86 5.62
CA ALA A 127 -15.42 -18.94 6.60
C ALA A 127 -14.49 -20.06 6.15
N GLU A 128 -13.72 -20.62 7.09
CA GLU A 128 -13.01 -21.87 6.88
C GLU A 128 -14.02 -23.01 6.98
N GLU A 129 -14.15 -23.78 5.92
CA GLU A 129 -14.82 -25.07 6.03
C GLU A 129 -13.96 -25.95 6.92
N ALA A 130 -14.57 -26.48 7.99
CA ALA A 130 -13.90 -27.28 9.00
C ALA A 130 -13.21 -28.49 8.35
N ALA A 131 -11.91 -28.36 8.09
CA ALA A 131 -11.07 -29.46 7.69
C ALA A 131 -10.82 -30.34 8.93
N THR A 132 -11.44 -31.52 8.92
CA THR A 132 -11.11 -32.61 9.83
C THR A 132 -9.59 -32.83 9.82
N ALA A 133 -9.01 -32.91 11.02
CA ALA A 133 -7.58 -33.10 11.27
C ALA A 133 -6.92 -34.19 10.41
N SER A 134 -5.79 -33.87 9.74
CA SER A 134 -4.67 -34.80 9.50
C SER A 134 -3.46 -34.13 8.82
N SER A 135 -2.34 -34.13 9.56
CA SER A 135 -1.02 -34.62 9.12
C SER A 135 -0.27 -33.83 8.03
N SER A 136 0.74 -33.04 8.38
CA SER A 136 2.16 -33.46 8.47
C SER A 136 2.72 -34.17 7.23
N SER A 137 3.76 -33.55 6.65
CA SER A 137 5.06 -34.13 6.26
C SER A 137 5.53 -33.89 4.82
N THR A 138 6.61 -33.11 4.75
CA THR A 138 7.64 -33.11 3.69
C THR A 138 8.20 -34.52 3.46
N PRO A 139 8.65 -34.84 2.24
CA PRO A 139 10.05 -35.23 2.12
C PRO A 139 10.77 -34.59 0.92
N ALA A 140 12.03 -34.22 1.17
CA ALA A 140 13.06 -33.85 0.20
C ALA A 140 13.77 -35.12 -0.38
N PRO A 141 14.93 -35.03 -1.07
CA PRO A 141 15.14 -34.60 -2.46
C PRO A 141 15.91 -35.69 -3.30
N THR A 142 16.50 -35.26 -4.44
CA THR A 142 17.61 -35.85 -5.27
C THR A 142 17.26 -36.82 -6.43
N PRO A 143 18.12 -37.03 -7.47
CA PRO A 143 19.06 -36.16 -8.23
C PRO A 143 18.98 -36.28 -9.79
N ALA A 144 19.63 -35.31 -10.47
CA ALA A 144 20.46 -35.39 -11.70
C ALA A 144 19.91 -35.83 -13.09
N SER A 145 20.16 -34.97 -14.11
CA SER A 145 20.80 -35.23 -15.44
C SER A 145 20.64 -33.95 -16.30
N THR A 146 21.66 -33.12 -16.57
CA THR A 146 22.82 -33.20 -17.50
C THR A 146 22.49 -33.03 -19.00
N SER A 147 22.95 -31.89 -19.55
CA SER A 147 23.39 -31.55 -20.94
C SER A 147 22.31 -31.50 -22.05
N THR A 148 22.32 -30.62 -23.06
CA THR A 148 23.44 -30.12 -23.90
C THR A 148 23.04 -28.84 -24.67
N SER A 149 24.05 -28.04 -25.01
CA SER A 149 24.08 -26.78 -25.78
C SER A 149 23.73 -26.86 -27.28
N ALA A 150 23.30 -25.74 -27.87
CA ALA A 150 23.70 -25.14 -29.17
C ALA A 150 22.86 -23.86 -29.38
N SER A 151 23.42 -22.63 -29.31
CA SER A 151 24.24 -21.89 -30.29
C SER A 151 23.46 -21.32 -31.49
N SER A 152 23.81 -20.08 -31.87
CA SER A 152 23.40 -19.28 -33.04
C SER A 152 22.11 -18.46 -32.83
N SER A 153 22.06 -17.13 -32.94
CA SER A 153 22.93 -16.18 -33.65
C SER A 153 22.78 -14.79 -33.00
N GLU A 154 23.88 -14.21 -32.56
CA GLU A 154 24.04 -12.76 -32.57
C GLU A 154 24.25 -12.34 -34.03
N GLU A 155 23.48 -11.35 -34.49
CA GLU A 155 23.96 -10.18 -35.23
C GLU A 155 22.77 -9.52 -35.93
N THR A 156 22.75 -8.19 -35.92
CA THR A 156 21.79 -7.32 -36.60
C THR A 156 20.52 -6.98 -35.82
N MET A 157 20.66 -6.24 -34.72
CA MET A 157 19.75 -5.12 -34.36
C MET A 157 20.39 -4.14 -33.34
N LEU A 158 21.72 -4.16 -33.18
CA LEU A 158 22.47 -3.22 -32.33
C LEU A 158 22.83 -1.95 -33.11
N GLN A 159 21.84 -1.18 -33.56
CA GLN A 159 22.14 0.19 -34.01
C GLN A 159 20.98 1.19 -33.90
N SER A 160 19.81 0.78 -33.41
CA SER A 160 18.68 1.70 -33.20
C SER A 160 18.36 1.97 -31.73
N SER A 161 18.84 1.14 -30.79
CA SER A 161 18.51 1.23 -29.36
C SER A 161 19.36 2.21 -28.56
N VAL A 162 20.57 2.55 -29.04
CA VAL A 162 21.49 3.43 -28.29
C VAL A 162 21.00 4.89 -28.24
N GLN A 163 20.35 5.37 -29.30
CA GLN A 163 19.81 6.74 -29.31
C GLN A 163 18.56 6.93 -28.44
N GLN A 164 17.86 5.84 -28.13
CA GLN A 164 16.63 5.86 -27.34
C GLN A 164 16.91 5.75 -25.84
N GLU A 165 17.99 5.06 -25.45
CA GLU A 165 18.43 4.98 -24.05
C GLU A 165 19.06 6.30 -23.54
N GLU A 166 19.80 7.04 -24.37
CA GLU A 166 20.41 8.32 -23.95
C GLU A 166 19.39 9.45 -23.75
N ARG A 167 18.34 9.53 -24.58
CA ARG A 167 17.25 10.50 -24.39
C ARG A 167 16.43 10.25 -23.11
N SER A 168 16.45 9.02 -22.59
CA SER A 168 15.73 8.65 -21.37
C SER A 168 16.50 9.00 -20.08
N ARG A 169 17.83 9.19 -20.15
CA ARG A 169 18.67 9.47 -18.98
C ARG A 169 18.75 10.93 -18.56
N THR A 170 18.25 11.88 -19.36
CA THR A 170 18.46 13.31 -19.10
C THR A 170 17.21 14.16 -19.34
N LEU A 171 16.05 13.73 -18.85
CA LEU A 171 14.97 14.69 -18.64
C LEU A 171 15.44 15.79 -17.68
N SER A 172 15.38 17.03 -18.15
CA SER A 172 15.76 18.18 -17.33
C SER A 172 14.86 18.27 -16.09
N THR A 173 15.37 18.83 -15.00
CA THR A 173 14.59 19.04 -13.77
C THR A 173 13.33 19.85 -14.02
N ASN A 174 13.35 20.78 -14.98
CA ASN A 174 12.17 21.55 -15.38
C ASN A 174 11.12 20.65 -16.04
N GLU A 175 11.53 19.79 -16.98
CA GLU A 175 10.59 18.88 -17.63
C GLU A 175 9.98 17.86 -16.67
N LYS A 176 10.77 17.34 -15.72
CA LYS A 176 10.27 16.47 -14.64
C LYS A 176 9.18 17.16 -13.81
N LYS A 177 9.35 18.44 -13.47
CA LYS A 177 8.32 19.23 -12.77
C LYS A 177 7.04 19.39 -13.59
N LYS A 178 7.15 19.58 -14.91
CA LYS A 178 5.97 19.65 -15.79
C LYS A 178 5.21 18.33 -15.83
N VAL A 179 5.94 17.21 -15.88
CA VAL A 179 5.36 15.87 -15.78
C VAL A 179 4.60 15.70 -14.47
N ASP A 180 5.22 16.04 -13.33
CA ASP A 180 4.58 15.92 -12.02
C ASP A 180 3.32 16.80 -11.90
N ALA A 181 3.38 18.05 -12.40
CA ALA A 181 2.24 18.96 -12.42
C ALA A 181 1.10 18.43 -13.29
N TRP A 182 1.41 17.87 -14.45
CA TRP A 182 0.42 17.25 -15.34
C TRP A 182 -0.23 16.02 -14.69
N ILE A 183 0.54 15.16 -14.03
CA ILE A 183 0.02 14.00 -13.27
C ILE A 183 -0.99 14.45 -12.22
N GLN A 184 -0.62 15.46 -11.43
CA GLN A 184 -1.46 15.99 -10.37
C GLN A 184 -2.73 16.65 -10.90
N ALA A 185 -2.61 17.48 -11.95
CA ALA A 185 -3.74 18.19 -12.53
C ALA A 185 -4.80 17.26 -13.15
N ASN A 186 -4.38 16.09 -13.63
CA ASN A 186 -5.26 15.13 -14.30
C ASN A 186 -5.71 13.98 -13.39
N GLY A 187 -5.35 13.99 -12.10
CA GLY A 187 -5.71 12.92 -11.16
C GLY A 187 -5.16 11.56 -11.56
N LEU A 188 -3.97 11.53 -12.17
CA LEU A 188 -3.30 10.32 -12.62
C LEU A 188 -2.52 9.68 -11.47
N ASN A 189 -2.17 8.40 -11.60
CA ASN A 189 -1.26 7.75 -10.67
C ASN A 189 0.18 8.30 -10.84
N GLN A 190 1.07 7.94 -9.92
CA GLN A 190 2.46 8.42 -9.90
C GLN A 190 3.30 8.07 -11.14
N TYR A 191 2.78 7.21 -12.03
CA TYR A 191 3.43 6.79 -13.28
C TYR A 191 2.79 7.43 -14.52
N GLY A 192 1.86 8.38 -14.35
CA GLY A 192 1.18 9.05 -15.45
C GLY A 192 0.06 8.23 -16.08
N ASP A 193 -0.34 7.12 -15.46
CA ASP A 193 -1.44 6.28 -15.94
C ASP A 193 -2.73 6.56 -15.14
N ALA A 194 -3.87 6.01 -15.58
CA ALA A 194 -5.13 6.20 -14.87
C ALA A 194 -5.04 5.73 -13.40
N ALA A 195 -5.63 6.49 -12.47
CA ALA A 195 -5.59 6.19 -11.04
C ALA A 195 -6.18 4.81 -10.66
N THR A 196 -6.98 4.21 -11.54
CA THR A 196 -7.60 2.90 -11.37
C THR A 196 -6.74 1.73 -11.84
N ILE A 197 -5.60 1.98 -12.49
CA ILE A 197 -4.71 0.90 -12.97
C ILE A 197 -3.96 0.26 -11.80
N MET A 198 -4.04 -1.07 -11.73
CA MET A 198 -3.21 -1.90 -10.86
C MET A 198 -2.18 -2.65 -11.70
N TYR A 199 -0.92 -2.65 -11.26
CA TYR A 199 0.16 -3.35 -11.93
C TYR A 199 0.34 -4.74 -11.33
N THR A 200 0.24 -5.76 -12.17
CA THR A 200 0.67 -7.12 -11.83
C THR A 200 2.18 -7.10 -11.59
N GLY A 201 2.60 -7.20 -10.33
CA GLY A 201 4.02 -7.00 -9.92
C GLY A 201 4.27 -5.70 -9.11
N GLY A 202 3.22 -4.92 -8.83
CA GLY A 202 3.26 -3.78 -7.91
C GLY A 202 3.71 -2.46 -8.52
N THR A 203 4.72 -2.48 -9.41
CA THR A 203 5.20 -1.28 -10.12
C THR A 203 5.43 -1.60 -11.60
N PRO A 204 5.07 -0.70 -12.54
CA PRO A 204 5.37 -0.89 -13.95
C PRO A 204 6.85 -0.66 -14.28
N LEU A 205 7.62 -0.22 -13.29
CA LEU A 205 9.04 0.09 -13.47
C LEU A 205 9.92 -1.15 -13.45
N PHE A 206 9.42 -2.31 -13.00
CA PHE A 206 10.21 -3.53 -12.92
C PHE A 206 9.85 -4.49 -14.06
N GLU A 207 10.82 -4.82 -14.90
CA GLU A 207 10.66 -5.82 -15.94
C GLU A 207 11.11 -7.19 -15.42
N GLU A 208 10.16 -8.07 -15.11
CA GLU A 208 10.45 -9.39 -14.52
C GLU A 208 11.29 -10.29 -15.44
N ASN A 209 11.10 -10.20 -16.76
CA ASN A 209 11.82 -11.01 -17.74
C ASN A 209 13.32 -10.66 -17.82
N THR A 210 13.68 -9.42 -17.53
CA THR A 210 15.06 -8.91 -17.63
C THR A 210 15.69 -8.63 -16.27
N GLY A 211 14.88 -8.59 -15.20
CA GLY A 211 15.28 -8.22 -13.85
C GLY A 211 15.72 -6.76 -13.72
N LYS A 212 15.40 -5.90 -14.70
CA LYS A 212 15.83 -4.51 -14.73
C LYS A 212 14.73 -3.57 -14.24
N THR A 213 15.14 -2.56 -13.48
CA THR A 213 14.26 -1.44 -13.08
C THR A 213 14.46 -0.26 -14.02
N LYS A 214 13.38 0.23 -14.61
CA LYS A 214 13.32 1.42 -15.46
C LYS A 214 13.12 2.68 -14.62
N ASP A 215 13.73 3.79 -15.04
CA ASP A 215 13.48 5.08 -14.42
C ASP A 215 12.01 5.51 -14.60
N ARG A 216 11.42 6.11 -13.57
CA ARG A 216 10.00 6.53 -13.57
C ARG A 216 9.67 7.44 -14.74
N TYR A 217 10.51 8.43 -15.00
CA TYR A 217 10.26 9.38 -16.06
C TYR A 217 10.59 8.80 -17.43
N ALA A 218 11.56 7.91 -17.53
CA ALA A 218 11.78 7.10 -18.74
C ALA A 218 10.56 6.25 -19.08
N TYR A 219 9.88 5.68 -18.07
CA TYR A 219 8.61 4.98 -18.24
C TYR A 219 7.52 5.93 -18.75
N ILE A 220 7.30 7.07 -18.08
CA ILE A 220 6.28 8.06 -18.45
C ILE A 220 6.48 8.53 -19.89
N VAL A 221 7.70 8.90 -20.28
CA VAL A 221 7.99 9.33 -21.66
C VAL A 221 7.75 8.23 -22.69
N SER A 222 7.99 6.96 -22.32
CA SER A 222 7.72 5.85 -23.23
C SER A 222 6.22 5.55 -23.39
N HIS A 223 5.41 5.80 -22.36
CA HIS A 223 3.96 5.57 -22.39
C HIS A 223 3.18 6.77 -22.95
N HIS A 224 3.75 7.98 -22.86
CA HIS A 224 3.16 9.23 -23.35
C HIS A 224 4.11 9.89 -24.37
N PRO A 225 4.26 9.31 -25.58
CA PRO A 225 5.21 9.79 -26.59
C PRO A 225 4.86 11.18 -27.13
N ASP A 226 3.60 11.58 -27.02
CA ASP A 226 3.02 12.88 -27.36
C ASP A 226 3.35 13.98 -26.32
N ARG A 227 3.85 13.62 -25.13
CA ARG A 227 4.29 14.54 -24.07
C ARG A 227 3.22 15.59 -23.69
N PRO A 228 2.03 15.19 -23.21
CA PRO A 228 0.91 16.09 -22.91
C PRO A 228 1.23 17.18 -21.87
N TRP A 229 2.26 16.99 -21.05
CA TRP A 229 2.77 18.00 -20.11
C TRP A 229 3.45 19.21 -20.78
N GLN A 230 3.76 19.15 -22.08
CA GLN A 230 4.33 20.30 -22.79
C GLN A 230 3.25 21.35 -23.10
N GLU A 231 2.02 20.91 -23.43
CA GLU A 231 0.89 21.79 -23.77
C GLU A 231 0.31 22.53 -22.55
N THR A 232 0.56 22.02 -21.35
CA THR A 232 0.14 22.68 -20.10
C THR A 232 0.81 24.06 -19.95
N THR A 233 1.97 24.28 -20.58
CA THR A 233 2.67 25.58 -20.54
C THR A 233 1.89 26.69 -21.27
N THR A 234 1.14 26.35 -22.31
CA THR A 234 0.37 27.35 -23.10
C THR A 234 -0.90 27.82 -22.41
N PHE A 235 -1.42 27.12 -21.40
CA PHE A 235 -2.58 27.60 -20.64
C PHE A 235 -2.22 28.53 -19.47
N PHE A 236 -0.98 28.46 -18.96
CA PHE A 236 -0.53 29.32 -17.86
C PHE A 236 0.36 30.50 -18.30
N ALA A 237 0.83 30.54 -19.55
CA ALA A 237 1.72 31.59 -20.06
C ALA A 237 1.03 32.69 -20.89
N VAL A 238 -0.31 32.69 -21.00
CA VAL A 238 -1.05 33.73 -21.75
C VAL A 238 -1.38 34.96 -20.89
N GLU A 239 -1.20 34.92 -19.58
CA GLU A 239 -1.58 36.02 -18.68
C GLU A 239 -0.39 36.72 -18.01
N GLU A 240 0.72 36.91 -18.72
CA GLU A 240 1.76 37.86 -18.28
C GLU A 240 2.52 38.49 -19.47
N LYS A 241 1.80 39.30 -20.24
CA LYS A 241 2.41 40.43 -20.95
C LYS A 241 1.64 41.68 -20.54
N VAL A 242 2.09 42.31 -19.46
CA VAL A 242 1.77 43.72 -19.19
C VAL A 242 2.99 44.52 -19.60
N ASP A 243 2.75 45.35 -20.61
CA ASP A 243 3.68 46.27 -21.23
C ASP A 243 4.11 47.35 -20.21
N GLU A 244 5.37 47.74 -20.33
CA GLU A 244 6.05 48.68 -19.47
C GLU A 244 5.69 50.10 -19.93
N THR A 245 4.84 50.79 -19.16
CA THR A 245 4.73 52.25 -19.23
C THR A 245 4.83 52.89 -17.85
N GLU A 246 5.95 53.60 -17.70
CA GLU A 246 6.27 54.59 -16.67
C GLU A 246 5.06 55.53 -16.38
N GLY A 247 4.69 55.68 -15.11
CA GLY A 247 3.62 56.61 -14.73
C GLY A 247 3.10 56.48 -13.30
N GLN A 248 3.89 56.95 -12.33
CA GLN A 248 3.44 57.73 -11.17
C GLN A 248 2.07 57.36 -10.51
N GLY A 249 2.14 56.66 -9.38
CA GLY A 249 1.24 56.91 -8.24
C GLY A 249 0.20 55.82 -7.91
N SER A 250 0.07 55.60 -6.61
CA SER A 250 -1.01 54.91 -5.88
C SER A 250 -0.90 53.40 -5.68
N VAL A 251 -0.78 53.08 -4.38
CA VAL A 251 -0.76 51.76 -3.77
C VAL A 251 -2.19 51.19 -3.79
N ALA A 252 -2.57 50.46 -4.83
CA ALA A 252 -3.81 49.69 -4.85
C ALA A 252 -3.74 48.60 -5.93
N GLY A 253 -3.37 47.37 -5.55
CA GLY A 253 -3.27 46.28 -6.52
C GLY A 253 -2.72 44.97 -5.97
N VAL A 254 -2.96 44.66 -4.70
CA VAL A 254 -2.81 43.31 -4.15
C VAL A 254 -4.17 42.98 -3.52
N PHE A 255 -4.65 41.76 -3.76
CA PHE A 255 -5.89 41.16 -3.23
C PHE A 255 -7.18 41.35 -4.05
N ALA A 256 -7.25 40.71 -5.22
CA ALA A 256 -8.54 40.44 -5.89
C ALA A 256 -8.88 38.93 -6.04
N MET A 257 -8.12 38.02 -5.43
CA MET A 257 -8.42 36.57 -5.43
C MET A 257 -8.40 35.94 -4.03
N LEU A 258 -8.72 36.74 -2.99
CA LEU A 258 -9.07 36.25 -1.64
C LEU A 258 -10.51 36.63 -1.24
N GLY A 259 -11.33 37.08 -2.20
CA GLY A 259 -12.72 37.50 -1.96
C GLY A 259 -13.77 36.39 -2.03
N VAL A 260 -13.48 35.27 -2.71
CA VAL A 260 -14.48 34.19 -2.90
C VAL A 260 -14.40 33.14 -1.78
N PHE A 261 -13.21 32.87 -1.23
CA PHE A 261 -13.04 31.87 -0.16
C PHE A 261 -13.41 32.37 1.25
N THR A 262 -13.33 33.68 1.52
CA THR A 262 -13.67 34.26 2.83
C THR A 262 -15.18 34.38 3.05
N VAL A 263 -15.96 34.64 2.00
CA VAL A 263 -17.44 34.70 2.08
C VAL A 263 -18.06 33.31 2.31
N VAL A 264 -17.48 32.24 1.73
CA VAL A 264 -17.97 30.87 1.91
C VAL A 264 -17.69 30.34 3.33
N LEU A 265 -16.52 30.64 3.91
CA LEU A 265 -16.20 30.21 5.28
C LEU A 265 -17.01 30.99 6.34
N ALA A 266 -17.30 32.27 6.12
CA ALA A 266 -18.18 33.04 7.01
C ALA A 266 -19.65 32.57 6.93
N GLY A 267 -20.14 32.21 5.74
CA GLY A 267 -21.49 31.67 5.55
C GLY A 267 -21.73 30.33 6.27
N VAL A 268 -20.76 29.42 6.23
CA VAL A 268 -20.84 28.11 6.91
C VAL A 268 -20.81 28.24 8.44
N ALA A 269 -20.05 29.20 8.98
CA ALA A 269 -20.01 29.47 10.42
C ALA A 269 -21.34 30.05 10.96
N VAL A 270 -21.98 30.94 10.22
CA VAL A 270 -23.29 31.52 10.60
C VAL A 270 -24.42 30.49 10.51
N LEU A 271 -24.39 29.59 9.51
CA LEU A 271 -25.40 28.53 9.38
C LEU A 271 -25.32 27.51 10.53
N LYS A 272 -24.10 27.14 10.96
CA LYS A 272 -23.90 26.19 12.08
C LYS A 272 -24.24 26.80 13.44
N MET A 273 -24.05 28.11 13.64
CA MET A 273 -24.50 28.83 14.83
C MET A 273 -26.03 28.96 14.93
N HIS A 274 -26.74 29.02 13.79
CA HIS A 274 -28.21 29.09 13.81
C HIS A 274 -28.89 27.73 14.02
N GLN A 275 -28.23 26.61 13.68
CA GLN A 275 -28.73 25.26 13.98
C GLN A 275 -28.56 24.89 15.46
N GLY A 276 -27.43 25.22 16.09
CA GLY A 276 -27.20 24.92 17.51
C GLY A 276 -28.08 25.70 18.51
N ARG A 277 -28.79 26.75 18.06
CA ARG A 277 -29.70 27.53 18.92
C ARG A 277 -31.13 26.98 18.96
N ARG A 278 -31.50 26.03 18.08
CA ARG A 278 -32.82 25.39 18.08
C ARG A 278 -32.93 24.19 19.03
N ASP A 279 -31.81 23.56 19.38
CA ASP A 279 -31.81 22.34 20.22
C ASP A 279 -31.73 22.61 21.74
N ARG A 280 -31.73 23.89 22.17
CA ARG A 280 -31.65 24.26 23.59
C ARG A 280 -32.98 24.70 24.23
N LEU A 281 -34.10 24.55 23.52
CA LEU A 281 -35.43 24.89 24.03
C LEU A 281 -36.38 23.68 23.93
N ARG A 282 -36.05 22.57 24.60
CA ARG A 282 -37.03 21.56 24.99
C ARG A 282 -36.49 20.63 26.09
N TYR A 283 -36.46 21.13 27.32
CA TYR A 283 -36.81 20.30 28.47
C TYR A 283 -37.32 21.22 29.58
N ASN A 284 -38.61 21.16 29.83
CA ASN A 284 -39.28 21.80 30.95
C ASN A 284 -39.64 20.65 31.91
N PRO A 285 -38.93 20.44 33.04
CA PRO A 285 -39.44 19.55 34.06
C PRO A 285 -40.54 20.28 34.82
N ILE A 286 -41.79 19.90 34.54
CA ILE A 286 -42.91 20.27 35.39
C ILE A 286 -42.72 19.57 36.74
N HIS A 287 -42.59 20.40 37.77
CA HIS A 287 -42.86 20.01 39.15
C HIS A 287 -44.31 19.53 39.26
N THR A 288 -44.50 18.32 39.77
CA THR A 288 -45.63 18.04 40.67
C THR A 288 -45.18 17.12 41.79
N ARG A 289 -45.57 17.55 42.97
CA ARG A 289 -45.35 17.06 44.32
C ARG A 289 -46.73 16.55 44.78
N GLU A 290 -46.74 15.51 45.61
CA GLU A 290 -47.90 14.94 46.37
C GLU A 290 -48.85 14.09 45.50
N GLN A 291 -49.20 12.84 45.84
CA GLN A 291 -49.43 12.20 47.14
C GLN A 291 -48.90 10.76 47.19
#